data_AF-A0A972ZTS4-F1
#
_entry.id   AF-A0A972ZTS4-F1
#
_cell.length_a   1.000
_cell.length_b   1.000
_cell.length_c   1.000
_cell.angle_alpha   90.00
_cell.angle_beta   90.00
_cell.angle_gamma   90.00
#
_symmetry.space_group_name_H-M   'P 1'
#
loop_
_entity.id
_entity.type
_entity.pdbx_description
1 polymer ?
#
loop_
_entity_poly.entity_id
_entity_poly.type
_entity_poly.pdbx_seq_one_letter_code
_entity_poly.pdbx_strand_id
1 'polypeptide(L)'
;MLAILMIYVASCSPVKYVPDDSYLLNKTEIKVDDKTVEKENVDSYIRQKENLRILGFFKFHLWLYNLSSKKKTNDWFKRIGEEPVIYNELLTQRSNSQLKQFFRNKGYYNT
;
A
#
# COMPACT_ATOMS: atom_id res chain seq x y z
N MET A 1 -9.10 -30.51 26.05
CA MET A 1 -10.13 -30.38 24.99
C MET A 1 -10.98 -29.11 25.19
N LEU A 2 -10.36 -27.93 25.34
CA LEU A 2 -11.06 -26.64 25.53
C LEU A 2 -10.37 -25.45 24.83
N ALA A 3 -9.12 -25.61 24.35
CA ALA A 3 -8.35 -24.53 23.72
C ALA A 3 -8.63 -24.37 22.21
N ILE A 4 -9.37 -25.29 21.58
CA ILE A 4 -9.54 -25.34 20.11
C ILE A 4 -10.74 -24.49 19.64
N LEU A 5 -11.63 -24.05 20.54
CA LEU A 5 -12.90 -23.43 20.15
C LEU A 5 -12.84 -21.90 19.93
N MET A 6 -11.69 -21.23 20.16
CA MET A 6 -11.63 -19.76 20.17
C MET A 6 -11.10 -19.10 18.88
N ILE A 7 -10.85 -19.86 17.80
CA ILE A 7 -10.29 -19.31 16.54
C ILE A 7 -11.38 -18.89 15.51
N TYR A 8 -12.66 -19.13 15.77
CA TYR A 8 -13.73 -18.98 14.76
C TYR A 8 -14.22 -17.55 14.46
N VAL A 9 -13.59 -16.48 14.95
CA VAL A 9 -14.03 -15.08 14.69
C VAL A 9 -13.04 -14.19 13.94
N ALA A 10 -11.97 -14.73 13.37
CA ALA A 10 -11.00 -13.94 12.60
C ALA A 10 -11.43 -13.68 11.13
N SER A 11 -12.68 -13.29 10.87
CA SER A 11 -13.11 -12.79 9.54
C SER A 11 -12.79 -11.30 9.36
N CYS A 12 -11.66 -10.82 9.88
CA CYS A 12 -11.20 -9.47 9.59
C CYS A 12 -10.72 -9.41 8.14
N SER A 13 -11.59 -8.91 7.26
CA SER A 13 -11.22 -8.63 5.87
C SER A 13 -10.30 -7.41 5.81
N PRO A 14 -9.10 -7.52 5.19
CA PRO A 14 -8.21 -6.38 4.97
C PRO A 14 -8.79 -5.35 3.99
N VAL A 15 -9.88 -5.70 3.28
CA VAL A 15 -10.53 -4.89 2.25
C VAL A 15 -11.94 -4.45 2.63
N LYS A 16 -12.29 -4.45 3.94
CA LYS A 16 -13.63 -4.07 4.42
C LYS A 16 -14.12 -2.70 3.93
N TYR A 17 -13.21 -1.76 3.76
CA TYR A 17 -13.46 -0.39 3.32
C TYR A 17 -13.01 -0.10 1.87
N VAL A 18 -12.57 -1.12 1.14
CA VAL A 18 -12.26 -0.99 -0.28
C VAL A 18 -13.58 -1.01 -1.06
N PRO A 19 -13.85 -0.01 -1.93
CA PRO A 19 -15.03 -0.02 -2.79
C PRO A 19 -15.10 -1.25 -3.69
N ASP A 20 -16.31 -1.64 -4.07
CA ASP A 20 -16.51 -2.64 -5.12
C ASP A 20 -15.84 -2.18 -6.42
N ASP A 21 -15.36 -3.14 -7.23
CA ASP A 21 -14.62 -2.91 -8.48
C ASP A 21 -13.33 -2.09 -8.33
N SER A 22 -12.78 -2.03 -7.12
CA SER A 22 -11.50 -1.36 -6.85
C SER A 22 -10.53 -2.26 -6.09
N TYR A 23 -9.24 -1.89 -6.11
CA TYR A 23 -8.18 -2.68 -5.50
C TYR A 23 -7.45 -1.88 -4.42
N LEU A 24 -7.12 -2.53 -3.31
CA LEU A 24 -6.20 -1.99 -2.32
C LEU A 24 -4.78 -1.96 -2.90
N LEU A 25 -4.10 -0.82 -2.81
CA LEU A 25 -2.68 -0.72 -3.11
C LEU A 25 -1.88 -1.51 -2.08
N ASN A 26 -1.49 -2.73 -2.46
CA ASN A 26 -0.82 -3.61 -1.52
C ASN A 26 0.66 -3.30 -1.34
N LYS A 27 1.40 -3.20 -2.45
CA LYS A 27 2.84 -2.94 -2.43
C LYS A 27 3.25 -2.06 -3.62
N THR A 28 4.12 -1.10 -3.38
CA THR A 28 4.90 -0.41 -4.42
C THR A 28 6.36 -0.84 -4.32
N GLU A 29 6.89 -1.39 -5.41
CA GLU A 29 8.27 -1.88 -5.46
C GLU A 29 8.90 -1.49 -6.79
N ILE A 30 10.07 -0.86 -6.73
CA ILE A 30 10.92 -0.66 -7.90
C ILE A 30 12.02 -1.71 -7.86
N LYS A 31 12.13 -2.48 -8.93
CA LYS A 31 13.22 -3.43 -9.14
C LYS A 31 14.19 -2.81 -10.13
N VAL A 32 15.43 -2.65 -9.71
CA VAL A 32 16.54 -2.17 -10.54
C VAL A 32 17.62 -3.23 -10.45
N ASP A 33 18.02 -3.77 -11.60
CA ASP A 33 19.05 -4.81 -11.67
C ASP A 33 20.47 -4.23 -11.45
N ASP A 34 20.64 -2.94 -11.78
CA ASP A 34 21.88 -2.20 -11.59
C ASP A 34 21.99 -1.60 -10.17
N LYS A 35 23.02 -2.01 -9.43
CA LYS A 35 23.28 -1.58 -8.05
C LYS A 35 23.88 -0.16 -7.95
N THR A 36 24.28 0.44 -9.07
CA THR A 36 24.84 1.81 -9.10
C THR A 36 23.75 2.89 -8.99
N VAL A 37 22.48 2.51 -9.13
CA VAL A 37 21.35 3.42 -9.02
C VAL A 37 20.90 3.53 -7.55
N GLU A 38 21.11 4.70 -6.96
CA GLU A 38 20.64 5.02 -5.61
C GLU A 38 19.09 5.05 -5.56
N LYS A 39 18.49 4.14 -4.78
CA LYS A 39 17.02 4.00 -4.65
C LYS A 39 16.32 5.27 -4.15
N GLU A 40 16.98 6.05 -3.30
CA GLU A 40 16.41 7.27 -2.70
C GLU A 40 16.03 8.32 -3.74
N ASN A 41 16.83 8.45 -4.81
CA ASN A 41 16.49 9.34 -5.93
C ASN A 41 15.29 8.82 -6.73
N VAL A 42 15.12 7.50 -6.81
CA VAL A 42 14.10 6.84 -7.64
C VAL A 42 12.73 6.85 -6.96
N ASP A 43 12.68 6.65 -5.65
CA ASP A 43 11.42 6.63 -4.88
C ASP A 43 10.67 7.96 -4.93
N SER A 44 11.37 9.08 -5.18
CA SER A 44 10.78 10.41 -5.37
C SER A 44 9.83 10.50 -6.59
N TYR A 45 10.00 9.60 -7.57
CA TYR A 45 9.15 9.50 -8.77
C TYR A 45 7.93 8.59 -8.56
N ILE A 46 7.85 7.86 -7.44
CA ILE A 46 6.65 7.11 -7.07
C ILE A 46 5.57 8.10 -6.59
N ARG A 47 4.49 8.19 -7.35
CA ARG A 47 3.36 9.11 -7.08
C ARG A 47 2.35 8.53 -6.11
N GLN A 48 2.24 7.21 -6.06
CA GLN A 48 1.29 6.51 -5.20
C GLN A 48 2.03 5.80 -4.07
N LYS A 49 1.75 6.15 -2.82
CA LYS A 49 2.35 5.51 -1.64
C LYS A 49 1.35 4.56 -1.01
N GLU A 50 1.81 3.35 -0.69
CA GLU A 50 1.03 2.37 0.06
C GLU A 50 0.78 2.81 1.51
N ASN A 51 -0.19 2.16 2.16
CA ASN A 51 -0.41 2.27 3.60
C ASN A 51 0.87 1.99 4.40
N LEU A 52 1.05 2.72 5.51
CA LEU A 52 2.23 2.63 6.37
C LEU A 52 2.44 1.20 6.90
N ARG A 53 3.66 0.68 6.71
CA ARG A 53 4.11 -0.59 7.29
C ARG A 53 4.96 -0.37 8.53
N ILE A 54 4.59 -1.04 9.61
CA ILE A 54 5.44 -1.22 10.78
C ILE A 54 6.34 -2.45 10.54
N LEU A 55 7.62 -2.33 10.89
CA LEU A 55 8.65 -3.37 10.67
C LEU A 55 8.81 -3.82 9.21
N GLY A 56 8.35 -3.02 8.24
CA GLY A 56 8.49 -3.29 6.81
C GLY A 56 7.48 -4.28 6.20
N PHE A 57 6.64 -4.95 7.00
CA PHE A 57 5.68 -5.93 6.50
C PHE A 57 4.25 -5.75 7.01
N PHE A 58 4.04 -5.17 8.20
CA PHE A 58 2.72 -5.17 8.82
C PHE A 58 2.01 -3.82 8.71
N LYS A 59 0.89 -3.77 7.97
CA LYS A 59 0.03 -2.57 7.82
C LYS A 59 -0.87 -2.36 9.04
N PHE A 60 -0.27 -2.11 10.19
CA PHE A 60 -0.98 -2.01 11.47
C PHE A 60 -2.07 -0.93 11.49
N HIS A 61 -1.81 0.25 10.92
CA HIS A 61 -2.77 1.36 10.92
C HIS A 61 -3.98 1.06 10.03
N LEU A 62 -3.77 0.39 8.88
CA LEU A 62 -4.87 -0.11 8.05
C LEU A 62 -5.66 -1.21 8.76
N TRP A 63 -4.98 -2.10 9.47
CA TRP A 63 -5.64 -3.12 10.29
C TRP A 63 -6.53 -2.48 11.37
N LEU A 64 -6.02 -1.50 12.10
CA LEU A 64 -6.80 -0.72 13.08
C LEU A 64 -8.02 -0.07 12.41
N TYR A 65 -7.84 0.58 11.26
CA TYR A 65 -8.95 1.20 10.53
C TYR A 65 -10.03 0.17 10.17
N ASN A 66 -9.64 -1.03 9.72
CA ASN A 66 -10.57 -2.11 9.39
C ASN A 66 -11.34 -2.67 10.60
N LEU A 67 -10.85 -2.51 11.85
CA LEU A 67 -11.60 -2.88 13.05
C LEU A 67 -12.79 -1.95 13.35
N SER A 68 -12.75 -0.72 12.85
CA SER A 68 -13.81 0.28 13.08
C SER A 68 -15.17 -0.16 12.55
N SER A 69 -16.26 0.40 13.08
CA SER A 69 -17.61 0.15 12.56
C SER A 69 -17.96 1.05 11.36
N LYS A 70 -18.60 0.48 10.32
CA LYS A 70 -19.17 1.26 9.20
C LYS A 70 -20.27 2.22 9.68
N LYS A 71 -21.02 1.85 10.72
CA LYS A 71 -22.17 2.62 11.24
C LYS A 71 -21.78 3.75 12.18
N LYS A 72 -20.60 3.68 12.82
CA LYS A 72 -20.13 4.70 13.75
C LYS A 72 -19.26 5.72 13.00
N THR A 73 -19.66 6.99 13.06
CA THR A 73 -18.93 8.10 12.45
C THR A 73 -17.73 8.52 13.30
N ASN A 74 -17.89 8.62 14.62
CA ASN A 74 -16.81 8.98 15.56
C ASN A 74 -16.09 7.75 16.16
N ASP A 75 -15.76 6.78 15.30
CA ASP A 75 -15.04 5.58 15.75
C ASP A 75 -13.57 5.90 16.01
N TRP A 76 -13.09 5.63 17.23
CA TRP A 76 -11.69 5.87 17.61
C TRP A 76 -10.71 5.14 16.68
N PHE A 77 -11.04 3.93 16.22
CA PHE A 77 -10.19 3.16 15.31
C PHE A 77 -10.02 3.82 13.94
N LYS A 78 -11.00 4.59 13.44
CA LYS A 78 -10.85 5.39 12.21
C LYS A 78 -9.91 6.58 12.40
N ARG A 79 -9.87 7.13 13.63
CA ARG A 79 -9.04 8.30 13.96
C ARG A 79 -7.57 7.95 14.09
N ILE A 80 -7.27 6.77 14.63
CA ILE A 80 -5.88 6.32 14.83
C ILE A 80 -5.38 5.41 13.70
N GLY A 81 -6.29 4.85 12.91
CA GLY A 81 -5.97 4.01 11.78
C GLY A 81 -5.76 4.80 10.50
N GLU A 82 -5.37 4.10 9.45
CA GLU A 82 -5.19 4.65 8.10
C GLU A 82 -6.20 4.01 7.16
N GLU A 83 -6.89 4.83 6.37
CA GLU A 83 -7.85 4.34 5.38
C GLU A 83 -7.16 3.53 4.26
N PRO A 84 -7.86 2.59 3.60
CA PRO A 84 -7.26 1.83 2.51
C PRO A 84 -6.84 2.74 1.36
N VAL A 85 -5.56 2.72 0.99
CA VAL A 85 -5.09 3.42 -0.21
C VAL A 85 -5.56 2.63 -1.44
N ILE A 86 -6.42 3.22 -2.25
CA ILE A 86 -6.97 2.58 -3.45
C ILE A 86 -5.99 2.71 -4.62
N TYR A 87 -5.72 1.60 -5.32
CA TYR A 87 -4.88 1.55 -6.50
C TYR A 87 -5.39 2.50 -7.59
N ASN A 88 -4.47 3.23 -8.23
CA ASN A 88 -4.78 4.15 -9.30
C ASN A 88 -3.84 3.92 -10.49
N GLU A 89 -4.42 3.45 -11.60
CA GLU A 89 -3.67 3.14 -12.81
C GLU A 89 -3.00 4.39 -13.41
N LEU A 90 -3.69 5.54 -13.44
CA LEU A 90 -3.14 6.78 -14.00
C LEU A 90 -1.91 7.27 -13.22
N LEU A 91 -1.92 7.18 -11.89
CA LEU A 91 -0.75 7.51 -11.07
C LEU A 91 0.41 6.55 -11.34
N THR A 92 0.10 5.26 -11.49
CA THR A 92 1.08 4.23 -11.83
C THR A 92 1.72 4.50 -13.19
N GLN A 93 0.93 4.83 -14.21
CA GLN A 93 1.41 5.19 -15.54
C GLN A 93 2.30 6.44 -15.49
N ARG A 94 1.90 7.47 -14.74
CA ARG A 94 2.72 8.69 -14.56
C ARG A 94 4.05 8.40 -13.88
N SER A 95 4.07 7.57 -12.84
CA SER A 95 5.32 7.11 -12.22
C SER A 95 6.19 6.36 -13.22
N ASN A 96 5.63 5.44 -14.01
CA ASN A 96 6.37 4.73 -15.04
C ASN A 96 6.99 5.68 -16.07
N SER A 97 6.24 6.68 -16.56
CA SER A 97 6.77 7.66 -17.51
C SER A 97 7.92 8.49 -16.92
N GLN A 98 7.80 8.91 -15.66
CA GLN A 98 8.83 9.69 -14.96
C GLN A 98 10.08 8.86 -14.70
N LEU A 99 9.92 7.61 -14.27
CA LEU A 99 11.00 6.66 -14.08
C LEU A 99 11.74 6.40 -15.39
N LYS A 100 11.01 6.16 -16.49
CA LYS A 100 11.61 6.00 -17.83
C LYS A 100 12.41 7.24 -18.24
N GLN A 101 11.89 8.43 -18.02
CA GLN A 101 12.61 9.67 -18.33
C GLN A 101 13.87 9.82 -17.47
N PHE A 102 13.78 9.54 -16.17
CA PHE A 102 14.92 9.54 -15.26
C PHE A 102 16.03 8.58 -15.72
N PHE A 103 15.67 7.33 -16.04
CA PHE A 103 16.62 6.32 -16.50
C PHE A 103 17.24 6.68 -17.85
N ARG A 104 16.46 7.20 -18.81
CA ARG A 104 16.99 7.69 -20.10
C ARG A 104 17.97 8.85 -19.92
N ASN A 105 17.68 9.79 -19.02
CA ASN A 105 18.58 10.91 -18.70
C ASN A 105 19.88 10.45 -18.04
N LYS A 106 19.88 9.26 -17.42
CA LYS A 106 21.06 8.61 -16.83
C LYS A 106 21.80 7.68 -17.81
N GLY A 107 21.36 7.59 -19.06
CA GLY A 107 22.00 6.76 -20.11
C GLY A 107 21.45 5.35 -20.26
N TYR A 108 20.37 5.00 -19.54
CA TYR A 108 19.69 3.71 -19.67
C TYR A 108 18.57 3.83 -20.72
N TYR A 109 18.82 3.36 -21.94
CA TYR A 109 17.91 3.52 -23.08
C TYR A 109 16.99 2.30 -23.33
N ASN A 110 17.28 1.16 -22.71
CA ASN A 110 16.54 -0.10 -22.84
C ASN A 110 15.68 -0.40 -21.59
N THR A 111 14.95 0.60 -21.08
CA THR A 111 14.15 0.53 -19.83
C THR A 111 12.67 0.85 -20.06
#